data_AF-A0A8S3ZW53-F1
#
_entry.id   AF-A0A8S3ZW53-F1
#
_cell.length_a   1.000
_cell.length_b   1.000
_cell.length_c   1.000
_cell.angle_alpha   90.00
_cell.angle_beta   90.00
_cell.angle_gamma   90.00
#
_symmetry.space_group_name_H-M   'P 1'
#
loop_
_entity.id
_entity.type
_entity.pdbx_description
1 polymer ?
#
loop_
_entity_poly.entity_id
_entity_poly.type
_entity_poly.pdbx_seq_one_letter_code
_entity_poly.pdbx_strand_id
1 'polypeptide(L)'
;MTIKKKIQTKYRLPVLNWTPLKPQQLKGTIFSELDDERLYNVIDFNEFEDIFRLGPAGPLSVAGDGTPKTLKRNKKAETISLLEPNRLRNVAITRRKIELSNDDIVRAINGLDLKKLSLDIVDIMMTILPNEQEVKAYKNFERDKQPVAVLSDEDKFMLQMVKVERLTQKLQIMSFIGNFDDNIRQLQPQVNAVISASMSLKNSHKFRKIMEIILALGNYMNSNKRGAVYGFKLQSLDMLVDTKSGDKKTTLMDFLALTVHDKFPDLLNFDSELRFLDKAAVVSMENINTDIHELERGMELTKRESILRKDSRDYPPILKDFLSGAEDVFKKLIGDVKTAQDAYKKVVEFYGENPRSISPAQFFSQIVRFVNSFK
;
A
#
# COMPACT_ATOMS: atom_id res chain seq x y z
N MET A 1 38.17 -14.58 -4.28
CA MET A 1 36.88 -15.21 -3.90
C MET A 1 37.03 -16.69 -4.22
N THR A 2 37.16 -17.52 -3.20
CA THR A 2 37.32 -18.98 -3.32
C THR A 2 36.00 -19.59 -3.78
N ILE A 3 36.05 -20.44 -4.80
CA ILE A 3 34.87 -21.18 -5.28
C ILE A 3 34.46 -22.14 -4.17
N LYS A 4 33.26 -21.97 -3.61
CA LYS A 4 32.74 -22.86 -2.57
C LYS A 4 32.55 -24.27 -3.12
N LYS A 5 32.81 -25.26 -2.28
CA LYS A 5 32.63 -26.68 -2.64
C LYS A 5 31.16 -26.98 -2.80
N LYS A 6 30.79 -27.63 -3.90
CA LYS A 6 29.42 -28.11 -4.12
C LYS A 6 29.13 -29.27 -3.16
N ILE A 7 28.01 -29.19 -2.44
CA ILE A 7 27.57 -30.24 -1.52
C ILE A 7 26.73 -31.25 -2.29
N GLN A 8 26.97 -32.54 -2.01
CA GLN A 8 26.23 -33.64 -2.58
C GLN A 8 25.19 -34.11 -1.56
N THR A 9 23.92 -33.99 -1.90
CA THR A 9 22.80 -34.43 -1.05
C THR A 9 22.47 -35.90 -1.29
N LYS A 10 21.96 -36.59 -0.27
CA LYS A 10 21.47 -37.97 -0.33
C LYS A 10 20.16 -38.07 -1.13
N TYR A 11 19.27 -37.09 -1.01
CA TYR A 11 18.03 -37.01 -1.78
C TYR A 11 17.96 -35.79 -2.71
N ARG A 12 17.05 -35.84 -3.70
CA ARG A 12 16.67 -34.64 -4.47
C ARG A 12 15.80 -33.76 -3.59
N LEU A 13 16.22 -32.51 -3.39
CA LEU A 13 15.50 -31.51 -2.61
C LEU A 13 14.80 -30.50 -3.53
N PRO A 14 13.72 -29.83 -3.07
CA PRO A 14 13.14 -28.67 -3.75
C PRO A 14 14.21 -27.62 -4.00
N VAL A 15 14.14 -26.98 -5.17
CA VAL A 15 15.01 -25.85 -5.50
C VAL A 15 14.50 -24.62 -4.76
N LEU A 16 15.36 -24.03 -3.93
CA LEU A 16 15.12 -22.73 -3.33
C LEU A 16 15.33 -21.64 -4.41
N ASN A 17 14.26 -20.96 -4.81
CA ASN A 17 14.28 -19.91 -5.83
C ASN A 17 14.80 -18.57 -5.27
N TRP A 18 16.01 -18.57 -4.71
CA TRP A 18 16.68 -17.33 -4.27
C TRP A 18 17.27 -16.56 -5.45
N THR A 19 17.41 -15.24 -5.30
CA THR A 19 18.10 -14.39 -6.28
C THR A 19 19.51 -14.12 -5.76
N PRO A 20 20.56 -14.79 -6.30
CA PRO A 20 21.91 -14.67 -5.76
C PRO A 20 22.50 -13.27 -6.03
N LEU A 21 23.20 -12.71 -5.05
CA LEU A 21 24.02 -11.52 -5.26
C LEU A 21 25.21 -11.84 -6.15
N LYS A 22 25.53 -10.94 -7.09
CA LYS A 22 26.75 -11.06 -7.90
C LYS A 22 27.97 -10.88 -6.99
N PRO A 23 29.11 -11.54 -7.27
CA PRO A 23 30.34 -11.39 -6.50
C PRO A 23 30.76 -9.95 -6.19
N GLN A 24 30.56 -9.04 -7.14
CA GLN A 24 30.89 -7.61 -7.02
C GLN A 24 30.04 -6.87 -5.97
N GLN A 25 28.84 -7.38 -5.67
CA GLN A 25 27.88 -6.78 -4.74
C GLN A 25 28.08 -7.24 -3.29
N LEU A 26 28.95 -8.23 -3.05
CA LEU A 26 29.13 -8.84 -1.72
C LEU A 26 30.02 -8.01 -0.78
N LYS A 27 30.94 -7.20 -1.33
CA LYS A 27 31.93 -6.46 -0.52
C LYS A 27 31.24 -5.40 0.34
N GLY A 28 31.48 -5.43 1.65
CA GLY A 28 30.89 -4.48 2.61
C GLY A 28 29.44 -4.81 3.01
N THR A 29 28.95 -5.99 2.65
CA THR A 29 27.64 -6.49 3.11
C THR A 29 27.83 -7.49 4.24
N ILE A 30 26.77 -7.76 5.00
CA ILE A 30 26.77 -8.79 6.05
C ILE A 30 27.25 -10.15 5.52
N PHE A 31 26.96 -10.47 4.25
CA PHE A 31 27.32 -11.75 3.62
C PHE A 31 28.83 -11.94 3.45
N SER A 32 29.63 -10.89 3.61
CA SER A 32 31.10 -10.99 3.63
C SER A 32 31.66 -11.43 4.99
N GLU A 33 30.85 -11.38 6.04
CA GLU A 33 31.20 -11.76 7.41
C GLU A 33 30.58 -13.11 7.84
N LEU A 34 29.62 -13.61 7.06
CA LEU A 34 28.94 -14.88 7.34
C LEU A 34 29.78 -16.09 6.89
N ASP A 35 29.81 -17.11 7.75
CA ASP A 35 30.47 -18.39 7.51
C ASP A 35 29.45 -19.54 7.70
N ASP A 36 28.87 -19.97 6.59
CA ASP A 36 27.92 -21.09 6.53
C ASP A 36 28.60 -22.45 6.74
N GLU A 37 29.91 -22.59 6.50
CA GLU A 37 30.63 -23.85 6.66
C GLU A 37 30.59 -24.36 8.11
N ARG A 38 30.58 -23.42 9.09
CA ARG A 38 30.43 -23.76 10.51
C ARG A 38 29.09 -24.40 10.85
N LEU A 39 28.03 -24.07 10.11
CA LEU A 39 26.67 -24.54 10.40
C LEU A 39 26.45 -25.99 9.99
N TYR A 40 27.26 -26.54 9.06
CA TYR A 40 27.16 -27.95 8.66
C TYR A 40 27.54 -28.94 9.77
N ASN A 41 28.28 -28.48 10.79
CA ASN A 41 28.60 -29.31 11.96
C ASN A 41 27.56 -29.18 13.09
N VAL A 42 26.64 -28.23 12.98
CA VAL A 42 25.64 -27.92 14.02
C VAL A 42 24.24 -28.37 13.59
N ILE A 43 23.92 -28.23 12.31
CA ILE A 43 22.61 -28.57 11.75
C ILE A 43 22.62 -30.03 11.28
N ASP A 44 21.62 -30.80 11.71
CA ASP A 44 21.40 -32.15 11.18
C ASP A 44 20.79 -32.08 9.78
N PHE A 45 21.67 -32.02 8.78
CA PHE A 45 21.25 -32.04 7.39
C PHE A 45 20.68 -33.39 6.93
N ASN A 46 20.87 -34.49 7.67
CA ASN A 46 20.23 -35.77 7.32
C ASN A 46 18.74 -35.72 7.63
N GLU A 47 18.37 -35.19 8.80
CA GLU A 47 16.96 -34.97 9.16
C GLU A 47 16.31 -33.98 8.18
N PHE A 48 16.99 -32.89 7.86
CA PHE A 48 16.52 -31.91 6.88
C PHE A 48 16.25 -32.55 5.51
N GLU A 49 17.17 -33.36 5.01
CA GLU A 49 17.00 -34.04 3.73
C GLU A 49 15.85 -35.04 3.72
N ASP A 50 15.58 -35.74 4.83
CA ASP A 50 14.46 -36.66 4.93
C ASP A 50 13.09 -35.95 4.94
N ILE A 51 13.02 -34.76 5.57
CA ILE A 51 11.80 -33.93 5.59
C ILE A 51 11.53 -33.34 4.20
N PHE A 52 12.57 -32.84 3.52
CA PHE A 52 12.44 -32.10 2.27
C PHE A 52 12.73 -32.94 1.01
N ARG A 53 12.78 -34.27 1.09
CA ARG A 53 13.00 -35.09 -0.11
C ARG A 53 11.81 -35.04 -1.08
N LEU A 54 12.13 -34.96 -2.37
CA LEU A 54 11.16 -35.09 -3.46
C LEU A 54 10.96 -36.57 -3.83
N GLY A 55 9.99 -37.23 -3.19
CA GLY A 55 9.48 -38.56 -3.56
C GLY A 55 10.48 -39.73 -3.41
N PRO A 56 10.02 -41.00 -3.47
CA PRO A 56 10.90 -42.16 -3.32
C PRO A 56 11.86 -42.29 -4.52
N ALA A 57 13.12 -42.53 -4.20
CA ALA A 57 14.30 -42.39 -5.06
C ALA A 57 14.31 -43.23 -6.35
N GLY A 58 14.99 -42.69 -7.37
CA GLY A 58 15.76 -43.48 -8.33
C GLY A 58 17.24 -43.08 -8.21
N PRO A 59 18.20 -44.02 -8.05
CA PRO A 59 19.62 -43.69 -7.94
C PRO A 59 20.21 -43.14 -9.25
N LEU A 60 21.19 -42.25 -9.12
CA LEU A 60 22.13 -41.94 -10.20
C LEU A 60 23.09 -43.13 -10.34
N SER A 61 22.86 -44.00 -11.32
CA SER A 61 23.87 -44.97 -11.77
C SER A 61 23.71 -45.27 -13.26
N VAL A 62 24.78 -44.92 -13.98
CA VAL A 62 25.42 -45.53 -15.17
C VAL A 62 24.57 -46.36 -16.14
N ALA A 63 24.77 -46.05 -17.43
CA ALA A 63 24.31 -46.71 -18.65
C ALA A 63 23.93 -48.21 -18.54
N GLY A 64 22.76 -48.55 -19.08
CA GLY A 64 22.32 -49.92 -19.29
C GLY A 64 21.06 -49.93 -20.15
N ASP A 65 21.21 -50.41 -21.38
CA ASP A 65 20.20 -50.57 -22.42
C ASP A 65 19.03 -51.46 -21.93
N GLY A 66 17.79 -51.06 -22.18
CA GLY A 66 16.62 -51.76 -21.64
C GLY A 66 15.29 -51.06 -21.92
N THR A 67 14.67 -51.44 -23.04
CA THR A 67 13.33 -51.08 -23.54
C THR A 67 12.29 -50.64 -22.49
N PRO A 68 11.61 -49.49 -22.65
CA PRO A 68 10.47 -49.15 -21.80
C PRO A 68 9.20 -49.88 -22.26
N LYS A 69 8.65 -50.72 -21.36
CA LYS A 69 7.26 -51.18 -21.45
C LYS A 69 6.32 -49.98 -21.30
N THR A 70 5.54 -49.74 -22.35
CA THR A 70 4.55 -48.67 -22.45
C THR A 70 3.36 -48.92 -21.54
N LEU A 71 3.34 -48.26 -20.38
CA LEU A 71 2.10 -47.98 -19.66
C LEU A 71 1.31 -46.96 -20.48
N LYS A 72 0.13 -47.37 -20.97
CA LYS A 72 -0.81 -46.56 -21.73
C LYS A 72 -1.21 -45.31 -20.94
N ARG A 73 -0.49 -44.21 -21.15
CA ARG A 73 -0.96 -42.86 -20.83
C ARG A 73 -2.03 -42.53 -21.86
N ASN A 74 -3.27 -42.35 -21.41
CA ASN A 74 -4.34 -41.82 -22.25
C ASN A 74 -3.79 -40.61 -23.03
N LYS A 75 -3.76 -40.70 -24.36
CA LYS A 75 -3.40 -39.60 -25.25
C LYS A 75 -4.42 -38.48 -25.03
N LYS A 76 -4.15 -37.57 -24.10
CA LYS A 76 -4.64 -36.19 -24.25
C LYS A 76 -4.07 -35.70 -25.57
N ALA A 77 -4.93 -35.15 -26.43
CA ALA A 77 -4.51 -34.52 -27.67
C ALA A 77 -3.32 -33.58 -27.38
N GLU A 78 -2.31 -33.58 -28.25
CA GLU A 78 -1.17 -32.66 -28.15
C GLU A 78 -1.70 -31.24 -28.35
N THR A 79 -2.05 -30.56 -27.26
CA THR A 79 -2.44 -29.16 -27.28
C THR A 79 -1.18 -28.30 -27.38
N ILE A 80 -1.19 -27.35 -28.29
CA ILE A 80 -0.14 -26.36 -28.51
C ILE A 80 -0.37 -25.18 -27.57
N SER A 81 0.70 -24.65 -26.97
CA SER A 81 0.69 -23.42 -26.18
C SER A 81 1.43 -22.32 -26.91
N LEU A 82 0.82 -21.13 -27.01
CA LEU A 82 1.50 -19.93 -27.51
C LEU A 82 2.13 -19.12 -26.37
N LEU A 83 1.75 -19.41 -25.13
CA LEU A 83 2.34 -18.83 -23.94
C LEU A 83 3.62 -19.55 -23.51
N GLU A 84 4.55 -18.78 -22.96
CA GLU A 84 5.71 -19.30 -22.25
C GLU A 84 5.29 -20.14 -21.03
N PRO A 85 6.02 -21.20 -20.64
CA PRO A 85 5.59 -22.15 -19.61
C PRO A 85 5.23 -21.53 -18.25
N ASN A 86 6.01 -20.54 -17.80
CA ASN A 86 5.72 -19.83 -16.54
C ASN A 86 4.46 -18.98 -16.65
N ARG A 87 4.26 -18.34 -17.80
CA ARG A 87 3.08 -17.52 -18.09
C ARG A 87 1.82 -18.37 -18.17
N LEU A 88 1.91 -19.49 -18.89
CA LEU A 88 0.85 -20.51 -18.98
C LEU A 88 0.43 -20.99 -17.59
N ARG A 89 1.40 -21.30 -16.71
CA ARG A 89 1.13 -21.69 -15.32
C ARG A 89 0.41 -20.60 -14.53
N ASN A 90 0.83 -19.33 -14.66
CA ASN A 90 0.18 -18.22 -13.98
C ASN A 90 -1.27 -18.02 -14.45
N VAL A 91 -1.49 -18.07 -15.77
CA VAL A 91 -2.85 -18.03 -16.35
C VAL A 91 -3.69 -19.21 -15.86
N ALA A 92 -3.14 -20.43 -15.82
CA ALA A 92 -3.84 -21.60 -15.30
C ALA A 92 -4.25 -21.43 -13.82
N ILE A 93 -3.36 -20.89 -12.97
CA ILE A 93 -3.66 -20.64 -11.56
C ILE A 93 -4.79 -19.61 -11.43
N THR A 94 -4.70 -18.49 -12.14
CA THR A 94 -5.76 -17.47 -12.13
C THR A 94 -7.07 -18.05 -12.65
N ARG A 95 -7.04 -18.77 -13.77
CA ARG A 95 -8.24 -19.35 -14.39
C ARG A 95 -8.99 -20.31 -13.47
N ARG A 96 -8.27 -21.07 -12.64
CA ARG A 96 -8.86 -21.98 -11.63
C ARG A 96 -9.59 -21.26 -10.51
N LYS A 97 -9.22 -20.01 -10.21
CA LYS A 97 -9.92 -19.19 -9.21
C LYS A 97 -11.23 -18.60 -9.73
N ILE A 98 -11.47 -18.65 -11.04
CA ILE A 98 -12.64 -18.07 -11.69
C ILE A 98 -13.60 -19.19 -12.06
N GLU A 99 -14.67 -19.36 -11.30
CA GLU A 99 -15.69 -20.39 -11.53
C GLU A 99 -16.74 -19.97 -12.58
N LEU A 100 -16.30 -19.31 -13.65
CA LEU A 100 -17.14 -18.84 -14.75
C LEU A 100 -16.68 -19.43 -16.08
N SER A 101 -17.59 -19.56 -17.04
CA SER A 101 -17.22 -19.89 -18.42
C SER A 101 -16.50 -18.72 -19.08
N ASN A 102 -15.69 -18.97 -20.12
CA ASN A 102 -14.98 -17.90 -20.82
C ASN A 102 -15.97 -16.86 -21.40
N ASP A 103 -17.12 -17.32 -21.88
CA ASP A 103 -18.16 -16.46 -22.45
C ASP A 103 -18.88 -15.62 -21.38
N ASP A 104 -19.08 -16.18 -20.18
CA ASP A 104 -19.61 -15.42 -19.04
C ASP A 104 -18.64 -14.34 -18.57
N ILE A 105 -17.33 -14.65 -18.53
CA ILE A 105 -16.29 -13.68 -18.16
C ILE A 105 -16.27 -12.52 -19.18
N VAL A 106 -16.25 -12.83 -20.47
CA VAL A 106 -16.27 -11.80 -21.54
C VAL A 106 -17.53 -10.93 -21.45
N ARG A 107 -18.71 -11.55 -21.24
CA ARG A 107 -19.96 -10.81 -21.05
C ARG A 107 -19.93 -9.92 -19.80
N ALA A 108 -19.43 -10.44 -18.68
CA ALA A 108 -19.31 -9.67 -17.44
C ALA A 108 -18.38 -8.46 -17.61
N ILE A 109 -17.23 -8.62 -18.27
CA ILE A 109 -16.30 -7.51 -18.55
C ILE A 109 -16.91 -6.47 -19.47
N ASN A 110 -17.59 -6.90 -20.55
CA ASN A 110 -18.25 -5.96 -21.47
C ASN A 110 -19.40 -5.20 -20.78
N GLY A 111 -20.13 -5.86 -19.89
CA GLY A 111 -21.20 -5.26 -19.09
C GLY A 111 -20.73 -4.53 -17.82
N LEU A 112 -19.43 -4.55 -17.50
CA LEU A 112 -18.86 -4.05 -16.23
C LEU A 112 -19.59 -4.61 -14.99
N ASP A 113 -19.95 -5.89 -15.04
CA ASP A 113 -20.80 -6.56 -14.05
C ASP A 113 -20.00 -7.05 -12.85
N LEU A 114 -19.89 -6.18 -11.83
CA LEU A 114 -19.22 -6.48 -10.56
C LEU A 114 -19.94 -7.52 -9.69
N LYS A 115 -21.19 -7.90 -10.01
CA LYS A 115 -21.91 -8.94 -9.27
C LYS A 115 -21.50 -10.33 -9.74
N LYS A 116 -21.24 -10.48 -11.04
CA LYS A 116 -20.72 -11.73 -11.61
C LYS A 116 -19.21 -11.84 -11.48
N LEU A 117 -18.49 -10.73 -11.68
CA LEU A 117 -17.04 -10.68 -11.58
C LEU A 117 -16.65 -9.84 -10.37
N SER A 118 -16.40 -10.52 -9.24
CA SER A 118 -16.02 -9.83 -8.00
C SER A 118 -14.72 -9.05 -8.15
N LEU A 119 -14.52 -8.07 -7.27
CA LEU A 119 -13.34 -7.22 -7.27
C LEU A 119 -12.04 -8.02 -7.16
N ASP A 120 -11.97 -9.02 -6.27
CA ASP A 120 -10.81 -9.92 -6.14
C ASP A 120 -10.48 -10.61 -7.46
N ILE A 121 -11.50 -11.01 -8.24
CA ILE A 121 -11.28 -11.64 -9.53
C ILE A 121 -10.80 -10.59 -10.54
N VAL A 122 -11.39 -9.40 -10.57
CA VAL A 122 -10.93 -8.29 -11.44
C VAL A 122 -9.45 -7.98 -11.19
N ASP A 123 -9.05 -7.87 -9.92
CA ASP A 123 -7.67 -7.57 -9.54
C ASP A 123 -6.70 -8.68 -9.93
N ILE A 124 -7.07 -9.94 -9.72
CA ILE A 124 -6.24 -11.07 -10.18
C ILE A 124 -6.19 -11.12 -11.71
N MET A 125 -7.28 -10.79 -12.42
CA MET A 125 -7.30 -10.73 -13.89
C MET A 125 -6.37 -9.63 -14.42
N MET A 126 -6.26 -8.49 -13.74
CA MET A 126 -5.30 -7.44 -14.11
C MET A 126 -3.84 -7.93 -14.09
N THR A 127 -3.50 -8.91 -13.24
CA THR A 127 -2.15 -9.49 -13.19
C THR A 127 -1.80 -10.37 -14.40
N ILE A 128 -2.82 -10.85 -15.13
CA ILE A 128 -2.67 -11.74 -16.28
C ILE A 128 -3.06 -11.09 -17.61
N LEU A 129 -3.12 -9.75 -17.67
CA LEU A 129 -3.41 -9.01 -18.90
C LEU A 129 -2.46 -9.43 -20.04
N PRO A 130 -2.98 -9.71 -21.25
CA PRO A 130 -2.15 -10.04 -22.40
C PRO A 130 -1.12 -8.94 -22.70
N ASN A 131 0.15 -9.30 -22.85
CA ASN A 131 1.18 -8.35 -23.28
C ASN A 131 1.17 -8.16 -24.81
N GLU A 132 1.90 -7.16 -25.32
CA GLU A 132 1.89 -6.83 -26.77
C GLU A 132 2.35 -7.99 -27.66
N GLN A 133 3.31 -8.80 -27.20
CA GLN A 133 3.81 -9.97 -27.92
C GLN A 133 2.75 -11.07 -27.99
N GLU A 134 2.10 -11.36 -26.85
CA GLU A 134 0.99 -12.31 -26.73
C GLU A 134 -0.18 -11.88 -27.63
N VAL A 135 -0.59 -10.60 -27.57
CA VAL A 135 -1.64 -10.03 -28.43
C VAL A 135 -1.31 -10.26 -29.91
N LYS A 136 -0.07 -9.99 -30.32
CA LYS A 136 0.37 -10.20 -31.72
C LYS A 136 0.36 -11.68 -32.10
N ALA A 137 0.81 -12.57 -31.21
CA ALA A 137 0.81 -14.01 -31.43
C ALA A 137 -0.60 -14.55 -31.65
N TYR A 138 -1.55 -14.19 -30.78
CA TYR A 138 -2.95 -14.59 -30.91
C TYR A 138 -3.63 -14.00 -32.16
N LYS A 139 -3.36 -12.74 -32.50
CA LYS A 139 -3.88 -12.13 -33.75
C LYS A 139 -3.34 -12.83 -35.01
N ASN A 140 -2.06 -13.21 -35.02
CA ASN A 140 -1.48 -13.97 -36.13
C ASN A 140 -2.11 -15.37 -36.22
N PHE A 141 -2.28 -16.06 -35.08
CA PHE A 141 -2.91 -17.37 -35.03
C PHE A 141 -4.33 -17.35 -35.65
N GLU A 142 -5.12 -16.31 -35.36
CA GLU A 142 -6.44 -16.13 -35.98
C GLU A 142 -6.37 -15.79 -37.47
N ARG A 143 -5.46 -14.89 -37.85
CA ARG A 143 -5.26 -14.52 -39.26
C ARG A 143 -4.89 -15.73 -40.11
N ASP A 144 -4.05 -16.61 -39.57
CA ASP A 144 -3.56 -17.80 -40.24
C ASP A 144 -4.60 -18.95 -40.20
N LYS A 145 -5.82 -18.68 -39.68
CA LYS A 145 -6.98 -19.59 -39.61
C LYS A 145 -6.67 -20.93 -38.95
N GLN A 146 -5.76 -20.93 -37.98
CA GLN A 146 -5.39 -22.16 -37.29
C GLN A 146 -6.55 -22.67 -36.41
N PRO A 147 -6.73 -24.00 -36.27
CA PRO A 147 -7.86 -24.53 -35.50
C PRO A 147 -7.72 -24.23 -34.01
N VAL A 148 -8.64 -23.45 -33.43
CA VAL A 148 -8.64 -23.11 -31.98
C VAL A 148 -8.68 -24.35 -31.09
N ALA A 149 -9.19 -25.48 -31.59
CA ALA A 149 -9.23 -26.77 -30.90
C ALA A 149 -7.84 -27.31 -30.55
N VAL A 150 -6.78 -26.92 -31.28
CA VAL A 150 -5.40 -27.35 -31.00
C VAL A 150 -4.75 -26.58 -29.85
N LEU A 151 -5.33 -25.46 -29.40
CA LEU A 151 -4.77 -24.67 -28.31
C LEU A 151 -5.04 -25.30 -26.93
N SER A 152 -4.15 -25.01 -25.98
CA SER A 152 -4.41 -25.27 -24.56
C SER A 152 -5.64 -24.50 -24.07
N ASP A 153 -6.26 -24.92 -22.95
CA ASP A 153 -7.44 -24.24 -22.43
C ASP A 153 -7.12 -22.83 -21.91
N GLU A 154 -5.90 -22.64 -21.40
CA GLU A 154 -5.34 -21.34 -21.04
C GLU A 154 -5.15 -20.42 -22.24
N ASP A 155 -4.65 -20.94 -23.38
CA ASP A 155 -4.52 -20.17 -24.62
C ASP A 155 -5.88 -19.82 -25.22
N LYS A 156 -6.86 -20.72 -25.15
CA LYS A 156 -8.24 -20.41 -25.55
C LYS A 156 -8.82 -19.28 -24.71
N PHE A 157 -8.54 -19.29 -23.40
CA PHE A 157 -8.95 -18.22 -22.51
C PHE A 157 -8.27 -16.88 -22.87
N MET A 158 -6.94 -16.88 -23.04
CA MET A 158 -6.20 -15.67 -23.42
C MET A 158 -6.60 -15.13 -24.80
N LEU A 159 -6.87 -16.01 -25.76
CA LEU A 159 -7.40 -15.63 -27.06
C LEU A 159 -8.74 -14.88 -26.94
N GLN A 160 -9.65 -15.35 -26.08
CA GLN A 160 -10.91 -14.64 -25.80
C GLN A 160 -10.66 -13.29 -25.12
N MET A 161 -9.69 -13.20 -24.20
CA MET A 161 -9.33 -11.94 -23.55
C MET A 161 -8.77 -10.92 -24.56
N VAL A 162 -7.93 -11.33 -25.51
CA VAL A 162 -7.39 -10.46 -26.57
C VAL A 162 -8.50 -9.89 -27.48
N LYS A 163 -9.60 -10.62 -27.67
CA LYS A 163 -10.76 -10.16 -28.43
C LYS A 163 -11.59 -9.11 -27.71
N VAL A 164 -11.47 -9.01 -26.38
CA VAL A 164 -12.18 -7.98 -25.63
C VAL A 164 -11.55 -6.62 -25.92
N GLU A 165 -12.28 -5.78 -26.63
CA GLU A 165 -11.85 -4.40 -26.87
C GLU A 165 -11.67 -3.66 -25.55
N ARG A 166 -10.55 -2.92 -25.44
CA ARG A 166 -10.24 -2.10 -24.25
C ARG A 166 -10.28 -2.89 -22.94
N LEU A 167 -9.87 -4.17 -22.97
CA LEU A 167 -9.86 -5.06 -21.81
C LEU A 167 -9.24 -4.40 -20.56
N THR A 168 -8.03 -3.85 -20.71
CA THR A 168 -7.30 -3.21 -19.62
C THR A 168 -8.10 -2.06 -19.02
N GLN A 169 -8.69 -1.20 -19.84
CA GLN A 169 -9.47 -0.05 -19.38
C GLN A 169 -10.75 -0.50 -18.68
N LYS A 170 -11.46 -1.50 -19.22
CA LYS A 170 -12.67 -2.05 -18.60
C LYS A 170 -12.39 -2.63 -17.22
N LEU A 171 -11.32 -3.43 -17.08
CA LEU A 171 -10.92 -3.98 -15.78
C LEU A 171 -10.48 -2.88 -14.79
N GLN A 172 -9.75 -1.87 -15.26
CA GLN A 172 -9.40 -0.70 -14.43
C GLN A 172 -10.63 0.07 -13.94
N ILE A 173 -11.64 0.25 -14.80
CA ILE A 173 -12.90 0.91 -14.43
C ILE A 173 -13.69 0.05 -13.45
N MET A 174 -13.77 -1.26 -13.66
CA MET A 174 -14.42 -2.19 -12.71
C MET A 174 -13.74 -2.12 -11.34
N SER A 175 -12.40 -2.19 -11.30
CA SER A 175 -11.65 -2.10 -10.04
C SER A 175 -11.85 -0.74 -9.36
N PHE A 176 -11.85 0.35 -10.12
CA PHE A 176 -12.10 1.69 -9.60
C PHE A 176 -13.52 1.84 -9.02
N ILE A 177 -14.56 1.44 -9.77
CA ILE A 177 -15.96 1.51 -9.32
C ILE A 177 -16.14 0.67 -8.04
N GLY A 178 -15.57 -0.54 -8.01
CA GLY A 178 -15.65 -1.43 -6.85
C GLY A 178 -14.98 -0.88 -5.59
N ASN A 179 -13.84 -0.19 -5.73
CA ASN A 179 -13.08 0.37 -4.61
C ASN A 179 -13.48 1.79 -4.22
N PHE A 180 -14.27 2.50 -5.04
CA PHE A 180 -14.53 3.93 -4.87
C PHE A 180 -15.04 4.26 -3.47
N ASP A 181 -16.10 3.59 -3.02
CA ASP A 181 -16.72 3.89 -1.74
C ASP A 181 -15.80 3.60 -0.54
N ASP A 182 -14.99 2.53 -0.63
CA ASP A 182 -14.01 2.19 0.41
C ASP A 182 -12.87 3.22 0.48
N ASN A 183 -12.39 3.66 -0.68
CA ASN A 183 -11.40 4.73 -0.76
C ASN A 183 -11.94 6.04 -0.14
N ILE A 184 -13.19 6.41 -0.43
CA ILE A 184 -13.83 7.57 0.20
C ILE A 184 -13.96 7.37 1.72
N ARG A 185 -14.43 6.20 2.17
CA ARG A 185 -14.56 5.86 3.60
C ARG A 185 -13.24 5.91 4.35
N GLN A 186 -12.12 5.60 3.69
CA GLN A 186 -10.78 5.65 4.27
C GLN A 186 -10.18 7.07 4.27
N LEU A 187 -10.42 7.85 3.21
CA LEU A 187 -9.86 9.19 3.06
C LEU A 187 -10.58 10.25 3.89
N GLN A 188 -11.92 10.24 3.86
CA GLN A 188 -12.72 11.29 4.48
C GLN A 188 -12.41 11.50 5.98
N PRO A 189 -12.27 10.45 6.82
CA PRO A 189 -11.94 10.64 8.23
C PRO A 189 -10.56 11.28 8.46
N GLN A 190 -9.58 10.97 7.62
CA GLN A 190 -8.23 11.55 7.72
C GLN A 190 -8.26 13.05 7.41
N VAL A 191 -8.97 13.43 6.33
CA VAL A 191 -9.18 14.84 5.95
C VAL A 191 -9.90 15.60 7.06
N ASN A 192 -11.00 15.03 7.57
CA ASN A 192 -11.79 15.63 8.65
C ASN A 192 -10.98 15.78 9.95
N ALA A 193 -10.10 14.83 10.27
CA ALA A 193 -9.23 14.89 11.43
C ALA A 193 -8.27 16.08 11.33
N VAL A 194 -7.63 16.28 10.18
CA VAL A 194 -6.72 17.43 9.96
C VAL A 194 -7.47 18.75 10.06
N ILE A 195 -8.66 18.87 9.45
CA ILE A 195 -9.51 20.06 9.55
C ILE A 195 -9.84 20.36 11.02
N SER A 196 -10.36 19.36 11.73
CA SER A 196 -10.85 19.51 13.10
C SER A 196 -9.70 19.80 14.07
N ALA A 197 -8.56 19.11 13.94
CA ALA A 197 -7.35 19.36 14.72
C ALA A 197 -6.83 20.79 14.49
N SER A 198 -6.73 21.21 13.22
CA SER A 198 -6.23 22.54 12.88
C SER A 198 -7.12 23.65 13.44
N MET A 199 -8.44 23.53 13.27
CA MET A 199 -9.39 24.54 13.73
C MET A 199 -9.49 24.58 15.25
N SER A 200 -9.57 23.41 15.90
CA SER A 200 -9.71 23.32 17.35
C SER A 200 -8.47 23.88 18.07
N LEU A 201 -7.27 23.50 17.61
CA LEU A 201 -6.03 24.03 18.13
C LEU A 201 -5.91 25.55 17.94
N LYS A 202 -6.20 26.04 16.73
CA LYS A 202 -6.14 27.48 16.44
C LYS A 202 -7.12 28.28 17.32
N ASN A 203 -8.31 27.74 17.57
CA ASN A 203 -9.37 28.44 18.30
C ASN A 203 -9.36 28.18 19.82
N SER A 204 -8.51 27.28 20.32
CA SER A 204 -8.45 26.99 21.75
C SER A 204 -7.93 28.19 22.53
N HIS A 205 -8.79 28.74 23.40
CA HIS A 205 -8.42 29.83 24.29
C HIS A 205 -7.56 29.32 25.45
N LYS A 206 -7.88 28.12 25.97
CA LYS A 206 -7.15 27.55 27.09
C LYS A 206 -5.72 27.20 26.72
N PHE A 207 -5.51 26.58 25.56
CA PHE A 207 -4.16 26.25 25.10
C PHE A 207 -3.31 27.52 24.86
N ARG A 208 -3.91 28.61 24.36
CA ARG A 208 -3.23 29.91 24.26
C ARG A 208 -2.78 30.42 25.63
N LYS A 209 -3.61 30.29 26.66
CA LYS A 209 -3.25 30.66 28.04
C LYS A 209 -2.14 29.79 28.61
N ILE A 210 -2.14 28.49 28.33
CA ILE A 210 -1.01 27.60 28.68
C ILE A 210 0.29 28.09 28.03
N MET A 211 0.27 28.44 26.74
CA MET A 211 1.44 29.00 26.05
C MET A 211 1.92 30.33 26.66
N GLU A 212 1.00 31.18 27.11
CA GLU A 212 1.31 32.45 27.80
C GLU A 212 2.02 32.20 29.13
N ILE A 213 1.57 31.21 29.92
CA ILE A 213 2.23 30.83 31.18
C ILE A 213 3.64 30.30 30.90
N ILE A 214 3.81 29.44 29.89
CA ILE A 214 5.13 28.92 29.49
C ILE A 214 6.06 30.06 29.08
N LEU A 215 5.57 31.03 28.30
CA LEU A 215 6.34 32.21 27.90
C LEU A 215 6.77 33.04 29.12
N ALA A 216 5.88 33.25 30.09
CA ALA A 216 6.19 33.98 31.31
C ALA A 216 7.27 33.27 32.15
N LEU A 217 7.14 31.96 32.36
CA LEU A 217 8.14 31.14 33.06
C LEU A 217 9.50 31.20 32.35
N GLY A 218 9.51 30.98 31.03
CA GLY A 218 10.73 31.01 30.22
C GLY A 218 11.42 32.39 30.25
N ASN A 219 10.65 33.47 30.16
CA ASN A 219 11.18 34.84 30.27
C ASN A 219 11.77 35.09 31.65
N TYR A 220 11.06 34.72 32.71
CA TYR A 220 11.55 34.90 34.08
C TYR A 220 12.87 34.15 34.31
N MET A 221 12.96 32.89 33.86
CA MET A 221 14.18 32.08 33.99
C MET A 221 15.37 32.63 33.20
N ASN A 222 15.13 33.21 32.02
CA ASN A 222 16.19 33.61 31.08
C ASN A 222 16.52 35.10 31.08
N SER A 223 15.75 35.94 31.79
CA SER A 223 15.85 37.40 31.76
C SER A 223 17.29 37.91 31.92
N ASN A 224 18.03 37.39 32.91
CA ASN A 224 19.38 37.86 33.22
C ASN A 224 20.47 37.37 32.24
N LYS A 225 20.21 36.35 31.42
CA LYS A 225 21.21 35.73 30.53
C LYS A 225 20.94 35.96 29.05
N ARG A 226 19.68 35.97 28.64
CA ARG A 226 19.26 35.97 27.22
C ARG A 226 18.22 37.07 26.92
N GLY A 227 17.83 37.86 27.91
CA GLY A 227 16.80 38.87 27.77
C GLY A 227 15.38 38.30 27.70
N ALA A 228 14.42 39.16 27.40
CA ALA A 228 13.01 38.80 27.22
C ALA A 228 12.68 38.57 25.75
N VAL A 229 11.81 37.59 25.49
CA VAL A 229 11.30 37.25 24.16
C VAL A 229 9.77 37.35 24.13
N TYR A 230 9.21 37.53 22.94
CA TYR A 230 7.76 37.64 22.72
C TYR A 230 7.10 36.34 22.25
N GLY A 231 7.88 35.29 22.00
CA GLY A 231 7.40 34.00 21.53
C GLY A 231 8.53 32.98 21.43
N PHE A 232 8.16 31.72 21.23
CA PHE A 232 9.09 30.59 21.11
C PHE A 232 8.60 29.59 20.05
N LYS A 233 9.51 28.77 19.54
CA LYS A 233 9.22 27.69 18.59
C LYS A 233 8.55 26.53 19.31
N LEU A 234 7.61 25.81 18.67
CA LEU A 234 6.89 24.72 19.34
C LEU A 234 7.81 23.58 19.81
N GLN A 235 8.98 23.43 19.19
CA GLN A 235 10.03 22.54 19.65
C GLN A 235 10.49 22.79 21.10
N SER A 236 10.35 24.01 21.62
CA SER A 236 10.68 24.31 23.01
C SER A 236 9.76 23.60 24.01
N LEU A 237 8.59 23.11 23.61
CA LEU A 237 7.71 22.33 24.47
C LEU A 237 8.34 21.00 24.90
N ASP A 238 9.11 20.37 24.02
CA ASP A 238 9.81 19.12 24.32
C ASP A 238 10.87 19.34 25.43
N MET A 239 11.41 20.56 25.57
CA MET A 239 12.44 20.90 26.58
C MET A 239 11.90 21.07 28.00
N LEU A 240 10.57 21.19 28.19
CA LEU A 240 9.97 21.41 29.51
C LEU A 240 10.15 20.20 30.43
N VAL A 241 10.16 19.00 29.86
CA VAL A 241 10.39 17.75 30.60
C VAL A 241 11.88 17.57 30.94
N ASP A 242 12.78 18.08 30.10
CA ASP A 242 14.23 17.99 30.31
C ASP A 242 14.77 19.01 31.33
N THR A 243 14.08 20.14 31.48
CA THR A 243 14.51 21.23 32.36
C THR A 243 14.14 20.90 33.80
N LYS A 244 15.14 20.61 34.65
CA LYS A 244 14.92 20.21 36.05
C LYS A 244 15.24 21.32 37.05
N SER A 245 14.60 21.24 38.22
CA SER A 245 14.91 22.01 39.43
C SER A 245 16.35 21.78 39.91
N GLY A 246 16.83 22.65 40.81
CA GLY A 246 18.19 22.56 41.37
C GLY A 246 18.47 21.23 42.10
N ASP A 247 17.44 20.63 42.70
CA ASP A 247 17.51 19.32 43.36
C ASP A 247 17.23 18.12 42.43
N LYS A 248 16.98 18.38 41.13
CA LYS A 248 16.69 17.41 40.07
C LYS A 248 15.45 16.53 40.29
N LYS A 249 14.58 16.88 41.23
CA LYS A 249 13.37 16.10 41.57
C LYS A 249 12.14 16.51 40.77
N THR A 250 12.06 17.77 40.35
CA THR A 250 10.89 18.35 39.69
C THR A 250 11.30 18.90 38.34
N THR A 251 10.55 18.57 37.28
CA THR A 251 10.73 19.16 35.96
C THR A 251 9.98 20.49 35.84
N LEU A 252 10.31 21.30 34.84
CA LEU A 252 9.56 22.52 34.54
C LEU A 252 8.13 22.20 34.10
N MET A 253 7.92 21.04 33.47
CA MET A 253 6.58 20.51 33.17
C MET A 253 5.78 20.24 34.46
N ASP A 254 6.38 19.56 35.44
CA ASP A 254 5.71 19.29 36.73
C ASP A 254 5.34 20.60 37.44
N PHE A 255 6.26 21.58 37.43
CA PHE A 255 6.00 22.90 38.00
C PHE A 255 4.89 23.65 37.26
N LEU A 256 4.84 23.56 35.93
CA LEU A 256 3.77 24.12 35.11
C LEU A 256 2.42 23.49 35.47
N ALA A 257 2.35 22.16 35.55
CA ALA A 257 1.12 21.44 35.89
C ALA A 257 0.60 21.84 37.27
N LEU A 258 1.48 21.90 38.28
CA LEU A 258 1.13 22.36 39.63
C LEU A 258 0.66 23.83 39.64
N THR A 259 1.36 24.70 38.91
CA THR A 259 0.98 26.12 38.81
C THR A 259 -0.40 26.28 38.17
N VAL A 260 -0.68 25.54 37.10
CA VAL A 260 -1.99 25.55 36.44
C VAL A 260 -3.07 25.01 37.38
N HIS A 261 -2.80 23.90 38.09
CA HIS A 261 -3.73 23.33 39.06
C HIS A 261 -4.11 24.33 40.17
N ASP A 262 -3.12 25.01 40.76
CA ASP A 262 -3.34 25.85 41.94
C ASP A 262 -3.80 27.27 41.61
N LYS A 263 -3.42 27.82 40.45
CA LYS A 263 -3.67 29.23 40.10
C LYS A 263 -4.63 29.42 38.94
N PHE A 264 -4.80 28.41 38.08
CA PHE A 264 -5.62 28.48 36.87
C PHE A 264 -6.44 27.19 36.66
N PRO A 265 -7.26 26.77 37.64
CA PRO A 265 -7.95 25.47 37.61
C PRO A 265 -8.87 25.30 36.39
N ASP A 266 -9.38 26.40 35.85
CA ASP A 266 -10.16 26.49 34.62
C ASP A 266 -9.38 26.09 33.35
N LEU A 267 -8.05 26.04 33.40
CA LEU A 267 -7.19 25.58 32.31
C LEU A 267 -6.82 24.09 32.42
N LEU A 268 -7.13 23.38 33.52
CA LEU A 268 -6.75 21.98 33.71
C LEU A 268 -7.25 21.04 32.61
N ASN A 269 -8.41 21.35 32.03
CA ASN A 269 -9.02 20.60 30.93
C ASN A 269 -8.82 21.28 29.56
N PHE A 270 -7.70 21.99 29.35
CA PHE A 270 -7.43 22.64 28.06
C PHE A 270 -7.42 21.65 26.89
N ASP A 271 -7.03 20.41 27.13
CA ASP A 271 -6.99 19.33 26.15
C ASP A 271 -8.38 18.98 25.61
N SER A 272 -9.46 19.24 26.37
CA SER A 272 -10.84 19.05 25.91
C SER A 272 -11.23 19.96 24.74
N GLU A 273 -10.53 21.09 24.57
CA GLU A 273 -10.71 21.97 23.42
C GLU A 273 -9.95 21.47 22.18
N LEU A 274 -9.01 20.53 22.34
CA LEU A 274 -8.10 20.07 21.30
C LEU A 274 -8.62 18.76 20.67
N ARG A 275 -9.44 18.87 19.62
CA ARG A 275 -10.15 17.72 19.04
C ARG A 275 -9.33 17.04 17.95
N PHE A 276 -9.34 15.71 17.93
CA PHE A 276 -8.72 14.88 16.88
C PHE A 276 -7.22 15.08 16.66
N LEU A 277 -6.48 15.65 17.63
CA LEU A 277 -5.03 15.80 17.53
C LEU A 277 -4.32 14.46 17.33
N ASP A 278 -4.73 13.43 18.07
CA ASP A 278 -4.21 12.06 17.98
C ASP A 278 -4.43 11.46 16.58
N LYS A 279 -5.61 11.69 16.01
CA LYS A 279 -5.94 11.22 14.66
C LYS A 279 -5.17 11.98 13.60
N ALA A 280 -5.04 13.29 13.72
CA ALA A 280 -4.29 14.11 12.77
C ALA A 280 -2.77 13.86 12.84
N ALA A 281 -2.25 13.45 14.00
CA ALA A 281 -0.83 13.16 14.22
C ALA A 281 -0.29 11.97 13.42
N VAL A 282 -1.15 11.11 12.87
CA VAL A 282 -0.75 9.97 12.03
C VAL A 282 -1.08 10.16 10.54
N VAL A 283 -1.69 11.28 10.17
CA VAL A 283 -2.13 11.52 8.78
C VAL A 283 -0.96 11.96 7.90
N SER A 284 -0.81 11.29 6.76
CA SER A 284 0.09 11.71 5.68
C SER A 284 -0.70 12.46 4.59
N MET A 285 -0.47 13.76 4.47
CA MET A 285 -1.05 14.56 3.37
C MET A 285 -0.49 14.18 2.00
N GLU A 286 0.72 13.65 1.94
CA GLU A 286 1.30 13.14 0.69
C GLU A 286 0.50 11.93 0.20
N ASN A 287 0.19 10.98 1.08
CA ASN A 287 -0.62 9.81 0.73
C ASN A 287 -2.04 10.24 0.30
N ILE A 288 -2.67 11.16 1.04
CA ILE A 288 -3.97 11.71 0.65
C ILE A 288 -3.93 12.30 -0.76
N ASN A 289 -2.90 13.08 -1.10
CA ASN A 289 -2.78 13.65 -2.44
C ASN A 289 -2.60 12.58 -3.52
N THR A 290 -1.79 11.55 -3.25
CA THR A 290 -1.63 10.40 -4.16
C THR A 290 -2.97 9.69 -4.40
N ASP A 291 -3.70 9.37 -3.33
CA ASP A 291 -4.98 8.67 -3.42
C ASP A 291 -6.03 9.52 -4.16
N ILE A 292 -6.03 10.85 -3.96
CA ILE A 292 -6.89 11.78 -4.69
C ILE A 292 -6.56 11.78 -6.20
N HIS A 293 -5.29 11.76 -6.57
CA HIS A 293 -4.88 11.69 -7.98
C HIS A 293 -5.27 10.35 -8.62
N GLU A 294 -5.20 9.25 -7.87
CA GLU A 294 -5.68 7.96 -8.35
C GLU A 294 -7.20 7.94 -8.56
N LEU A 295 -7.95 8.52 -7.63
CA LEU A 295 -9.40 8.70 -7.75
C LEU A 295 -9.77 9.61 -8.94
N GLU A 296 -9.04 10.70 -9.14
CA GLU A 296 -9.24 11.63 -10.27
C GLU A 296 -9.03 10.90 -11.60
N ARG A 297 -7.95 10.13 -11.71
CA ARG A 297 -7.65 9.31 -12.89
C ARG A 297 -8.73 8.27 -13.14
N GLY A 298 -9.19 7.57 -12.10
CA GLY A 298 -10.25 6.57 -12.20
C GLY A 298 -11.59 7.19 -12.64
N MET A 299 -11.92 8.36 -12.10
CA MET A 299 -13.11 9.11 -12.47
C MET A 299 -13.08 9.54 -13.95
N GLU A 300 -11.95 10.08 -14.41
CA GLU A 300 -11.77 10.49 -15.80
C GLU A 300 -11.85 9.30 -16.77
N LEU A 301 -11.24 8.16 -16.43
CA LEU A 301 -11.35 6.93 -17.22
C LEU A 301 -12.81 6.45 -17.33
N THR A 302 -13.54 6.48 -16.22
CA THR A 302 -14.95 6.06 -16.16
C THR A 302 -15.85 7.00 -16.97
N LYS A 303 -15.64 8.32 -16.85
CA LYS A 303 -16.34 9.34 -17.64
C LYS A 303 -16.11 9.14 -19.14
N ARG A 304 -14.85 8.94 -19.54
CA ARG A 304 -14.48 8.71 -20.94
C ARG A 304 -15.16 7.47 -21.50
N GLU A 305 -15.14 6.35 -20.78
CA GLU A 305 -15.81 5.12 -21.21
C GLU A 305 -17.33 5.31 -21.32
N SER A 306 -17.94 6.04 -20.39
CA SER A 306 -19.37 6.38 -20.42
C SER A 306 -19.73 7.21 -21.66
N ILE A 307 -18.94 8.24 -21.99
CA ILE A 307 -19.13 9.07 -23.20
C ILE A 307 -18.98 8.23 -24.46
N LEU A 308 -17.94 7.40 -24.55
CA LEU A 308 -17.66 6.55 -25.72
C LEU A 308 -18.79 5.55 -26.00
N ARG A 309 -19.53 5.11 -24.98
CA ARG A 309 -20.57 4.09 -25.11
C ARG A 309 -22.00 4.64 -25.03
N LYS A 310 -22.17 5.96 -24.86
CA LYS A 310 -23.46 6.59 -24.53
C LYS A 310 -24.61 6.21 -25.49
N ASP A 311 -24.32 6.11 -26.78
CA ASP A 311 -25.31 5.77 -27.82
C ASP A 311 -25.24 4.29 -28.25
N SER A 312 -24.43 3.48 -27.58
CA SER A 312 -24.32 2.04 -27.83
C SER A 312 -25.51 1.30 -27.23
N ARG A 313 -26.04 0.30 -27.96
CA ARG A 313 -27.08 -0.61 -27.45
C ARG A 313 -26.62 -1.38 -26.20
N ASP A 314 -25.31 -1.54 -26.04
CA ASP A 314 -24.68 -2.26 -24.92
C ASP A 314 -24.19 -1.29 -23.82
N TYR A 315 -24.78 -0.11 -23.65
CA TYR A 315 -24.39 0.82 -22.59
C TYR A 315 -24.59 0.21 -21.18
N PRO A 316 -23.52 0.06 -20.36
CA PRO A 316 -23.65 -0.48 -19.02
C PRO A 316 -24.39 0.49 -18.09
N PRO A 317 -25.52 0.10 -17.49
CA PRO A 317 -26.27 0.98 -16.57
C PRO A 317 -25.42 1.46 -15.39
N ILE A 318 -24.51 0.60 -14.91
CA ILE A 318 -23.60 0.90 -13.80
C ILE A 318 -22.76 2.17 -14.01
N LEU A 319 -22.37 2.51 -15.25
CA LEU A 319 -21.60 3.71 -15.53
C LEU A 319 -22.40 4.98 -15.22
N LYS A 320 -23.67 5.02 -15.63
CA LYS A 320 -24.55 6.16 -15.37
C LYS A 320 -24.87 6.27 -13.89
N ASP A 321 -25.26 5.16 -13.27
CA ASP A 321 -25.66 5.11 -11.87
C ASP A 321 -24.50 5.53 -10.97
N PHE A 322 -23.31 4.97 -11.21
CA PHE A 322 -22.09 5.33 -10.49
C PHE A 322 -21.74 6.81 -10.67
N LEU A 323 -21.62 7.31 -11.90
CA LEU A 323 -21.20 8.69 -12.14
C LEU A 323 -22.17 9.71 -11.53
N SER A 324 -23.48 9.41 -11.53
CA SER A 324 -24.49 10.32 -10.99
C SER A 324 -24.31 10.63 -9.49
N GLY A 325 -23.79 9.68 -8.70
CA GLY A 325 -23.51 9.89 -7.28
C GLY A 325 -22.04 10.18 -6.98
N ALA A 326 -21.12 9.50 -7.67
CA ALA A 326 -19.70 9.55 -7.38
C ALA A 326 -19.06 10.92 -7.71
N GLU A 327 -19.58 11.66 -8.69
CA GLU A 327 -19.05 12.97 -9.05
C GLU A 327 -19.20 14.00 -7.93
N ASP A 328 -20.38 14.08 -7.31
CA ASP A 328 -20.64 15.02 -6.22
C ASP A 328 -19.87 14.66 -4.96
N VAL A 329 -19.79 13.36 -4.64
CA VAL A 329 -18.98 12.84 -3.52
C VAL A 329 -17.51 13.18 -3.72
N PHE A 330 -16.98 12.92 -4.92
CA PHE A 330 -15.57 13.18 -5.23
C PHE A 330 -15.25 14.68 -5.23
N LYS A 331 -16.14 15.51 -5.81
CA LYS A 331 -15.99 16.96 -5.81
C LYS A 331 -15.99 17.53 -4.38
N LYS A 332 -16.86 17.00 -3.51
CA LYS A 332 -16.88 17.35 -2.08
C LYS A 332 -15.56 16.98 -1.41
N LEU A 333 -15.06 15.76 -1.62
CA LEU A 333 -13.80 15.32 -1.04
C LEU A 333 -12.63 16.23 -1.47
N ILE A 334 -12.54 16.63 -2.74
CA ILE A 334 -11.52 17.60 -3.21
C ILE A 334 -11.64 18.93 -2.46
N GLY A 335 -12.87 19.43 -2.27
CA GLY A 335 -13.12 20.64 -1.50
C GLY A 335 -12.69 20.52 -0.03
N ASP A 336 -12.95 19.37 0.58
CA ASP A 336 -12.56 19.08 1.96
C ASP A 336 -11.03 18.96 2.10
N VAL A 337 -10.35 18.30 1.15
CA VAL A 337 -8.87 18.21 1.12
C VAL A 337 -8.24 19.59 1.03
N LYS A 338 -8.76 20.47 0.15
CA LYS A 338 -8.29 21.85 0.05
C LYS A 338 -8.51 22.61 1.37
N THR A 339 -9.67 22.42 1.98
CA THR A 339 -9.98 23.01 3.29
C THR A 339 -9.03 22.52 4.37
N ALA A 340 -8.68 21.23 4.38
CA ALA A 340 -7.69 20.65 5.28
C ALA A 340 -6.30 21.26 5.09
N GLN A 341 -5.84 21.39 3.85
CA GLN A 341 -4.56 22.03 3.51
C GLN A 341 -4.52 23.49 3.99
N ASP A 342 -5.57 24.26 3.72
CA ASP A 342 -5.66 25.67 4.13
C ASP A 342 -5.75 25.82 5.66
N ALA A 343 -6.52 24.97 6.34
CA ALA A 343 -6.64 24.97 7.79
C ALA A 343 -5.31 24.62 8.44
N TYR A 344 -4.63 23.58 7.94
CA TYR A 344 -3.30 23.18 8.39
C TYR A 344 -2.29 24.31 8.22
N LYS A 345 -2.20 24.88 7.00
CA LYS A 345 -1.30 25.99 6.71
C LYS A 345 -1.51 27.15 7.70
N LYS A 346 -2.76 27.56 7.90
CA LYS A 346 -3.12 28.66 8.80
C LYS A 346 -2.76 28.38 10.26
N VAL A 347 -2.90 27.14 10.75
CA VAL A 347 -2.56 26.83 12.14
C VAL A 347 -1.05 26.76 12.34
N VAL A 348 -0.31 26.20 11.39
CA VAL A 348 1.16 26.13 11.47
C VAL A 348 1.78 27.52 11.45
N GLU A 349 1.32 28.38 10.54
CA GLU A 349 1.73 29.79 10.49
C GLU A 349 1.33 30.55 11.77
N PHE A 350 0.17 30.23 12.33
CA PHE A 350 -0.30 30.83 13.58
C PHE A 350 0.62 30.52 14.78
N TYR A 351 1.27 29.36 14.80
CA TYR A 351 2.29 29.01 15.80
C TYR A 351 3.72 29.36 15.36
N GLY A 352 3.89 30.14 14.30
CA GLY A 352 5.19 30.66 13.85
C GLY A 352 6.08 29.62 13.17
N GLU A 353 5.53 28.49 12.74
CA GLU A 353 6.24 27.46 11.99
C GLU A 353 6.01 27.61 10.47
N ASN A 354 6.88 26.98 9.67
CA ASN A 354 6.74 27.00 8.22
C ASN A 354 5.97 25.74 7.75
N PRO A 355 4.77 25.88 7.17
CA PRO A 355 3.95 24.75 6.72
C PRO A 355 4.58 23.92 5.60
N ARG A 356 5.66 24.41 4.97
CA ARG A 356 6.44 23.67 3.97
C ARG A 356 7.54 22.80 4.58
N SER A 357 7.97 23.09 5.82
CA SER A 357 9.08 22.38 6.46
C SER A 357 8.64 21.32 7.46
N ILE A 358 7.38 21.35 7.91
CA ILE A 358 6.83 20.41 8.87
C ILE A 358 5.59 19.75 8.30
N SER A 359 5.47 18.44 8.44
CA SER A 359 4.27 17.70 8.03
C SER A 359 3.19 17.73 9.12
N PRO A 360 1.90 17.54 8.78
CA PRO A 360 0.83 17.46 9.77
C PRO A 360 1.10 16.43 10.86
N ALA A 361 1.59 15.25 10.48
CA ALA A 361 1.96 14.21 11.42
C ALA A 361 2.99 14.71 12.45
N GLN A 362 4.06 15.36 12.00
CA GLN A 362 5.09 15.93 12.89
C GLN A 362 4.55 17.04 13.79
N PHE A 363 3.81 17.99 13.19
CA PHE A 363 3.26 19.15 13.88
C PHE A 363 2.27 18.75 14.97
N PHE A 364 1.27 17.92 14.65
CA PHE A 364 0.28 17.49 15.63
C PHE A 364 0.88 16.53 16.66
N SER A 365 1.81 15.64 16.27
CA SER A 365 2.50 14.75 17.21
C SER A 365 3.23 15.50 18.32
N GLN A 366 3.86 16.64 18.01
CA GLN A 366 4.54 17.45 19.02
C GLN A 366 3.58 17.98 20.08
N ILE A 367 2.39 18.39 19.67
CA ILE A 367 1.36 18.91 20.57
C ILE A 367 0.74 17.76 21.37
N VAL A 368 0.51 16.61 20.75
CA VAL A 368 0.06 15.40 21.45
C VAL A 368 1.04 14.98 22.54
N ARG A 369 2.35 15.00 22.25
CA ARG A 369 3.38 14.73 23.27
C ARG A 369 3.31 15.72 24.42
N PHE A 370 3.19 17.02 24.13
CA PHE A 370 3.03 18.03 25.17
C PHE A 370 1.80 17.78 26.05
N VAL A 371 0.64 17.53 25.45
CA VAL A 371 -0.61 17.24 26.16
C VAL A 371 -0.45 16.00 27.06
N ASN A 372 0.17 14.94 26.54
CA ASN A 372 0.39 13.71 27.30
C ASN A 372 1.41 13.88 28.43
N SER A 373 2.42 14.72 28.27
CA SER A 373 3.40 15.01 29.32
C SER A 373 2.86 15.94 30.40
N PHE A 374 1.85 16.75 30.09
CA PHE A 374 1.19 17.63 31.06
C PHE A 374 0.22 16.87 31.97
N LYS A 375 -0.49 15.89 31.41
CA LYS A 375 -1.41 15.00 32.15
C LYS A 375 -0.64 14.01 33.01
#